data_AF-A0AAN8ZHC9-F1
#
_entry.id   AF-A0AAN8ZHC9-F1
#
_cell.length_a   1.000
_cell.length_b   1.000
_cell.length_c   1.000
_cell.angle_alpha   90.00
_cell.angle_beta   90.00
_cell.angle_gamma   90.00
#
_symmetry.space_group_name_H-M   'P 1'
#
loop_
_entity.id
_entity.type
_entity.pdbx_description
1 polymer ?
#
loop_
_entity_poly.entity_id
_entity_poly.type
_entity_poly.pdbx_seq_one_letter_code
_entity_poly.pdbx_strand_id
1 'polypeptide(L)'
;VDRGVTLSEALLKHDKWLENKGIKNTNFAVVTWSNWDCRVMLESECRYKKICKPPYFNHWINLKVPFREVFGGVRCNLKEAVELAGLDWQGRAHCGLDDARNTARLLALLMHRGFKFSITNSLMWQSADPLLAWNQAPGHLSAPPYYPQKPKDLHISQFQFNHPYCFCGVKSTKGIVRKPGPKQGAVFFGCGNWTLATGARCHYFEWVTP
;
A
#
# COMPACT_ATOMS: atom_id res chain seq x y z
N VAL A 1 24.62 -9.88 -2.88
CA VAL A 1 25.04 -10.81 -3.96
C VAL A 1 25.78 -10.00 -5.01
N ASP A 2 26.98 -10.40 -5.37
CA ASP A 2 27.95 -9.52 -6.04
C ASP A 2 27.52 -9.09 -7.45
N ARG A 3 26.70 -9.91 -8.12
CA ARG A 3 26.16 -9.64 -9.47
C ARG A 3 24.69 -9.22 -9.48
N GLY A 4 24.12 -8.90 -8.32
CA GLY A 4 22.74 -8.44 -8.23
C GLY A 4 22.62 -6.95 -8.51
N VAL A 5 21.46 -6.53 -8.99
CA VAL A 5 21.10 -5.11 -9.03
C VAL A 5 20.67 -4.62 -7.64
N THR A 6 20.74 -3.32 -7.40
CA THR A 6 20.20 -2.74 -6.16
C THR A 6 18.68 -2.90 -6.10
N LEU A 7 18.09 -2.84 -4.89
CA LEU A 7 16.63 -2.90 -4.76
C LEU A 7 15.94 -1.75 -5.52
N SER A 8 16.49 -0.54 -5.49
CA SER A 8 15.90 0.60 -6.19
C SER A 8 15.85 0.34 -7.71
N GLU A 9 16.93 -0.19 -8.27
CA GLU A 9 16.98 -0.57 -9.68
C GLU A 9 16.05 -1.74 -10.00
N ALA A 10 15.96 -2.75 -9.12
CA ALA A 10 15.04 -3.88 -9.29
C ALA A 10 13.57 -3.42 -9.33
N LEU A 11 13.17 -2.51 -8.44
CA LEU A 11 11.81 -1.95 -8.41
C LEU A 11 11.51 -1.14 -9.67
N LEU A 12 12.47 -0.35 -10.16
CA LEU A 12 12.32 0.37 -11.43
C LEU A 12 12.19 -0.59 -12.63
N LYS A 13 13.00 -1.66 -12.68
CA LYS A 13 12.91 -2.68 -13.73
C LYS A 13 11.59 -3.43 -13.67
N HIS A 14 11.09 -3.75 -12.47
CA HIS A 14 9.79 -4.37 -12.27
C HIS A 14 8.65 -3.47 -12.75
N ASP A 15 8.69 -2.19 -12.40
CA ASP A 15 7.69 -1.20 -12.78
C ASP A 15 7.61 -1.04 -14.32
N LYS A 16 8.77 -0.92 -14.97
CA LYS A 16 8.86 -0.89 -16.45
C LYS A 16 8.37 -2.19 -17.08
N TRP A 17 8.64 -3.33 -16.45
CA TRP A 17 8.14 -4.61 -16.93
C TRP A 17 6.61 -4.69 -16.87
N LEU A 18 5.97 -4.21 -15.79
CA LEU A 18 4.52 -4.12 -15.69
C LEU A 18 3.91 -3.20 -16.76
N GLU A 19 4.57 -2.08 -17.03
CA GLU A 19 4.18 -1.13 -18.10
C GLU A 19 4.26 -1.79 -19.47
N ASN A 20 5.38 -2.46 -19.78
CA ASN A 20 5.55 -3.20 -21.04
C ASN A 20 4.56 -4.35 -21.21
N LYS A 21 4.06 -4.92 -20.10
CA LYS A 21 2.99 -5.93 -20.12
C LYS A 21 1.60 -5.33 -20.24
N GLY A 22 1.46 -4.00 -20.21
CA GLY A 22 0.19 -3.30 -20.24
C GLY A 22 -0.64 -3.46 -18.95
N ILE A 23 -0.04 -3.94 -17.86
CA ILE A 23 -0.74 -4.26 -16.60
C ILE A 23 -0.75 -3.05 -15.66
N LYS A 24 0.29 -2.21 -15.70
CA LYS A 24 0.51 -1.12 -14.73
C LYS A 24 -0.70 -0.19 -14.53
N ASN A 25 -1.46 0.08 -15.60
CA ASN A 25 -2.62 0.98 -15.59
C ASN A 25 -3.97 0.22 -15.57
N THR A 26 -3.94 -1.08 -15.29
CA THR A 26 -5.14 -1.91 -15.18
C THR A 26 -5.49 -2.12 -13.71
N ASN A 27 -6.67 -2.70 -13.46
CA ASN A 27 -7.00 -3.21 -12.14
C ASN A 27 -6.28 -4.55 -11.92
N PHE A 28 -5.18 -4.53 -11.15
CA PHE A 28 -4.43 -5.72 -10.77
C PHE A 28 -4.10 -5.71 -9.27
N ALA A 29 -3.75 -6.88 -8.74
CA ALA A 29 -3.33 -7.04 -7.34
C ALA A 29 -2.07 -7.90 -7.26
N VAL A 30 -1.19 -7.57 -6.31
CA VAL A 30 -0.07 -8.44 -5.94
C VAL A 30 -0.59 -9.60 -5.10
N VAL A 31 -0.07 -10.80 -5.34
CA VAL A 31 -0.39 -12.01 -4.57
C VAL A 31 0.87 -12.56 -3.92
N THR A 32 0.79 -12.87 -2.64
CA THR A 32 1.88 -13.43 -1.84
C THR A 32 1.40 -14.63 -1.03
N TRP A 33 2.30 -15.52 -0.62
CA TRP A 33 1.91 -16.61 0.27
C TRP A 33 1.58 -16.12 1.69
N SER A 34 2.20 -15.03 2.14
CA SER A 34 1.94 -14.46 3.46
C SER A 34 2.06 -12.95 3.47
N ASN A 35 1.71 -12.32 4.58
CA ASN A 35 1.96 -10.88 4.77
C ASN A 35 3.46 -10.53 4.83
N TRP A 36 4.35 -11.51 4.98
CA TRP A 36 5.78 -11.26 5.19
C TRP A 36 6.42 -10.46 4.06
N ASP A 37 6.15 -10.83 2.80
CA ASP A 37 6.81 -10.24 1.63
C ASP A 37 6.56 -8.73 1.51
N CYS A 38 5.29 -8.31 1.47
CA CYS A 38 4.92 -6.91 1.28
C CYS A 38 4.96 -6.10 2.58
N ARG A 39 4.51 -6.67 3.71
CA ARG A 39 4.37 -5.94 4.98
C ARG A 39 5.68 -5.82 5.75
N VAL A 40 6.51 -6.86 5.72
CA VAL A 40 7.71 -6.93 6.54
C VAL A 40 8.94 -6.72 5.69
N MET A 41 9.20 -7.60 4.72
CA MET A 41 10.46 -7.63 3.98
C MET A 41 10.62 -6.39 3.10
N LEU A 42 9.73 -6.18 2.13
CA LEU A 42 9.85 -5.07 1.19
C LEU A 42 9.69 -3.71 1.88
N GLU A 43 8.77 -3.59 2.83
CA GLU A 43 8.57 -2.35 3.59
C GLU A 43 9.81 -1.97 4.41
N SER A 44 10.34 -2.91 5.20
CA SER A 44 11.50 -2.64 6.06
C SER A 44 12.74 -2.31 5.23
N GLU A 45 12.95 -3.04 4.13
CA GLU A 45 14.09 -2.84 3.25
C GLU A 45 14.02 -1.50 2.51
N CYS A 46 12.85 -1.13 2.00
CA CYS A 46 12.63 0.20 1.40
C CYS A 46 12.83 1.31 2.43
N ARG A 47 12.33 1.15 3.65
CA ARG A 47 12.51 2.14 4.72
C ARG A 47 13.98 2.30 5.11
N TYR A 48 14.69 1.19 5.30
CA TYR A 48 16.11 1.17 5.64
C TYR A 48 16.96 1.85 4.56
N LYS A 49 16.70 1.53 3.28
CA LYS A 49 17.43 2.07 2.13
C LYS A 49 16.90 3.42 1.64
N LYS A 50 15.88 3.99 2.29
CA LYS A 50 15.20 5.24 1.89
C LYS A 50 14.68 5.21 0.44
N ILE A 51 14.17 4.06 0.00
CA ILE A 51 13.61 3.84 -1.33
C ILE A 51 12.10 4.09 -1.28
N CYS A 52 11.58 4.84 -2.25
CA CYS A 52 10.13 4.97 -2.42
C CYS A 52 9.56 3.64 -2.93
N LYS A 53 8.74 2.97 -2.11
CA LYS A 53 8.12 1.71 -2.49
C LYS A 53 6.96 1.95 -3.46
N PRO A 54 6.88 1.23 -4.60
CA PRO A 54 5.76 1.36 -5.51
C PRO A 54 4.40 1.10 -4.84
N PRO A 55 3.39 1.98 -5.03
CA PRO A 55 2.12 1.90 -4.28
C PRO A 55 1.32 0.61 -4.48
N TYR A 56 1.47 -0.09 -5.61
CA TYR A 56 0.81 -1.37 -5.85
C TYR A 56 1.27 -2.50 -4.91
N PHE A 57 2.39 -2.34 -4.20
CA PHE A 57 2.79 -3.24 -3.12
C PHE A 57 2.13 -2.92 -1.77
N ASN A 58 1.31 -1.87 -1.66
CA ASN A 58 0.59 -1.51 -0.43
C ASN A 58 -0.75 -2.21 -0.28
N HIS A 59 -1.21 -2.94 -1.29
CA HIS A 59 -2.44 -3.71 -1.25
C HIS A 59 -2.18 -5.06 -1.91
N TRP A 60 -2.41 -6.16 -1.19
CA TRP A 60 -2.11 -7.50 -1.71
C TRP A 60 -3.09 -8.55 -1.20
N ILE A 61 -3.07 -9.68 -1.90
CA ILE A 61 -3.76 -10.91 -1.54
C ILE A 61 -2.74 -11.84 -0.88
N ASN A 62 -2.92 -12.07 0.41
CA ASN A 62 -2.23 -13.10 1.17
C ASN A 62 -2.99 -14.42 0.94
N LEU A 63 -2.42 -15.29 0.10
CA LEU A 63 -3.04 -16.51 -0.38
C LEU A 63 -3.32 -17.54 0.74
N LYS A 64 -2.67 -17.43 1.91
CA LYS A 64 -3.04 -18.25 3.09
C LYS A 64 -4.48 -18.04 3.53
N VAL A 65 -5.03 -16.83 3.40
CA VAL A 65 -6.41 -16.55 3.83
C VAL A 65 -7.42 -17.38 3.03
N PRO A 66 -7.50 -17.25 1.69
CA PRO A 66 -8.42 -18.07 0.89
C PRO A 66 -8.05 -19.56 0.90
N PHE A 67 -6.77 -19.92 0.99
CA PHE A 67 -6.38 -21.32 1.15
C PHE A 67 -6.98 -21.93 2.43
N ARG A 68 -6.91 -21.23 3.56
CA ARG A 68 -7.47 -21.71 4.83
C ARG A 68 -8.99 -21.81 4.79
N GLU A 69 -9.66 -20.94 4.05
CA GLU A 69 -11.10 -20.99 3.84
C GLU A 69 -11.51 -22.23 3.05
N VAL A 70 -10.76 -22.57 1.99
CA VAL A 70 -11.08 -23.74 1.13
C VAL A 70 -10.61 -25.07 1.73
N PHE A 71 -9.49 -25.10 2.46
CA PHE A 71 -8.82 -26.33 2.91
C PHE A 71 -8.82 -26.52 4.45
N GLY A 72 -9.59 -25.73 5.20
CA GLY A 72 -9.90 -26.03 6.60
C GLY A 72 -8.87 -25.55 7.64
N GLY A 73 -8.34 -24.34 7.50
CA GLY A 73 -7.61 -23.67 8.59
C GLY A 73 -6.24 -24.27 8.97
N VAL A 74 -5.80 -25.34 8.30
CA VAL A 74 -4.56 -26.09 8.57
C VAL A 74 -3.35 -25.16 8.57
N ARG A 75 -2.54 -25.26 9.62
CA ARG A 75 -1.24 -24.59 9.68
C ARG A 75 -0.26 -25.34 8.80
N CYS A 76 0.16 -24.69 7.73
CA CYS A 76 1.11 -25.25 6.77
C CYS A 76 2.00 -24.16 6.17
N ASN A 77 3.16 -24.57 5.67
CA ASN A 77 4.02 -23.77 4.81
C ASN A 77 3.52 -23.81 3.34
N LEU A 78 4.19 -23.08 2.44
CA LEU A 78 3.75 -22.98 1.04
C LEU A 78 3.78 -24.34 0.33
N LYS A 79 4.84 -25.10 0.53
CA LYS A 79 5.03 -26.40 -0.12
C LYS A 79 3.95 -27.39 0.33
N GLU A 80 3.75 -27.50 1.65
CA GLU A 80 2.68 -28.32 2.22
C GLU A 80 1.30 -27.90 1.71
N ALA A 81 1.03 -26.59 1.59
CA ALA A 81 -0.25 -26.11 1.05
C ALA A 81 -0.47 -26.50 -0.42
N VAL A 82 0.58 -26.42 -1.24
CA VAL A 82 0.55 -26.85 -2.64
C VAL A 82 0.25 -28.34 -2.72
N GLU A 83 0.93 -29.16 -1.91
CA GLU A 83 0.74 -30.62 -1.85
C GLU A 83 -0.64 -31.00 -1.31
N LEU A 84 -1.12 -30.34 -0.25
CA LEU A 84 -2.49 -30.51 0.30
C LEU A 84 -3.57 -30.14 -0.70
N ALA A 85 -3.28 -29.21 -1.62
CA ALA A 85 -4.19 -28.83 -2.68
C ALA A 85 -4.25 -29.87 -3.83
N GLY A 86 -3.44 -30.93 -3.75
CA GLY A 86 -3.30 -31.97 -4.77
C GLY A 86 -2.39 -31.58 -5.93
N LEU A 87 -1.50 -30.60 -5.72
CA LEU A 87 -0.50 -30.18 -6.72
C LEU A 87 0.89 -30.66 -6.31
N ASP A 88 1.67 -31.16 -7.27
CA ASP A 88 3.08 -31.46 -7.02
C ASP A 88 3.91 -30.19 -6.92
N TRP A 89 4.83 -30.13 -5.96
CA TRP A 89 5.81 -29.05 -5.87
C TRP A 89 6.75 -29.04 -7.08
N GLN A 90 6.93 -27.88 -7.72
CA GLN A 90 7.86 -27.73 -8.85
C GLN A 90 9.06 -26.85 -8.50
N GLY A 91 10.25 -27.28 -8.91
CA GLY A 91 11.50 -26.53 -8.70
C GLY A 91 12.04 -26.63 -7.26
N ARG A 92 12.88 -25.68 -6.87
CA ARG A 92 13.59 -25.72 -5.58
C ARG A 92 12.89 -24.86 -4.54
N ALA A 93 12.53 -25.46 -3.40
CA ALA A 93 11.99 -24.72 -2.26
C ALA A 93 12.92 -23.56 -1.84
N HIS A 94 12.33 -22.43 -1.49
CA HIS A 94 13.03 -21.19 -1.13
C HIS A 94 13.80 -20.53 -2.28
N CYS A 95 13.58 -20.97 -3.53
CA CYS A 95 13.89 -20.16 -4.70
C CYS A 95 12.70 -19.24 -4.98
N GLY A 96 12.90 -17.91 -4.88
CA GLY A 96 11.79 -16.95 -5.00
C GLY A 96 10.97 -17.07 -6.29
N LEU A 97 11.61 -17.45 -7.41
CA LEU A 97 10.90 -17.67 -8.68
C LEU A 97 10.05 -18.94 -8.67
N ASP A 98 10.57 -20.04 -8.13
CA ASP A 98 9.85 -21.31 -8.06
C ASP A 98 8.70 -21.22 -7.03
N ASP A 99 8.94 -20.57 -5.88
CA ASP A 99 7.91 -20.29 -4.88
C ASP A 99 6.79 -19.42 -5.49
N ALA A 100 7.12 -18.41 -6.28
CA ALA A 100 6.13 -17.57 -6.98
C ALA A 100 5.32 -18.36 -8.02
N ARG A 101 5.96 -19.27 -8.77
CA ARG A 101 5.26 -20.14 -9.73
C ARG A 101 4.30 -21.11 -9.04
N ASN A 102 4.72 -21.75 -7.95
CA ASN A 102 3.84 -22.63 -7.19
C ASN A 102 2.69 -21.86 -6.52
N THR A 103 2.95 -20.65 -6.02
CA THR A 103 1.91 -19.74 -5.52
C THR A 103 0.89 -19.41 -6.61
N ALA A 104 1.34 -19.12 -7.83
CA ALA A 104 0.45 -18.85 -8.97
C ALA A 104 -0.38 -20.08 -9.37
N ARG A 105 0.20 -21.29 -9.32
CA ARG A 105 -0.53 -22.55 -9.57
C ARG A 105 -1.62 -22.79 -8.52
N LEU A 106 -1.30 -22.55 -7.24
CA LEU A 106 -2.28 -22.66 -6.17
C LEU A 106 -3.40 -21.62 -6.29
N LEU A 107 -3.06 -20.37 -6.64
CA LEU A 107 -4.03 -19.31 -6.93
C LEU A 107 -4.96 -19.73 -8.08
N ALA A 108 -4.42 -20.22 -9.19
CA ALA A 108 -5.20 -20.67 -10.34
C ALA A 108 -6.16 -21.81 -9.98
N LEU A 109 -5.71 -22.79 -9.19
CA LEU A 109 -6.56 -23.87 -8.70
C LEU A 109 -7.75 -23.34 -7.88
N LEU A 110 -7.50 -22.40 -6.95
CA LEU A 110 -8.56 -21.79 -6.15
C LEU A 110 -9.55 -21.00 -7.03
N MET A 111 -9.06 -20.28 -8.05
CA MET A 111 -9.91 -19.60 -9.04
C MET A 111 -10.78 -20.59 -9.82
N HIS A 112 -10.22 -21.71 -10.27
CA HIS A 112 -10.96 -22.77 -10.96
C HIS A 112 -12.03 -23.44 -10.08
N ARG A 113 -11.84 -23.45 -8.75
CA ARG A 113 -12.86 -23.88 -7.78
C ARG A 113 -13.93 -22.81 -7.51
N GLY A 114 -13.89 -21.66 -8.19
CA GLY A 114 -14.87 -20.59 -8.08
C GLY A 114 -14.63 -19.62 -6.92
N PHE A 115 -13.45 -19.66 -6.28
CA PHE A 115 -13.14 -18.73 -5.21
C PHE A 115 -13.04 -17.29 -5.73
N LYS A 116 -13.75 -16.36 -5.10
CA LYS A 116 -13.73 -14.93 -5.44
C LYS A 116 -12.73 -14.19 -4.57
N PHE A 117 -11.69 -13.66 -5.18
CA PHE A 117 -10.61 -12.98 -4.47
C PHE A 117 -10.90 -11.51 -4.22
N SER A 118 -10.43 -11.02 -3.07
CA SER A 118 -10.39 -9.61 -2.71
C SER A 118 -9.07 -9.30 -2.00
N ILE A 119 -8.72 -8.02 -1.89
CA ILE A 119 -7.53 -7.58 -1.15
C ILE A 119 -7.68 -8.01 0.32
N THR A 120 -6.75 -8.83 0.79
CA THR A 120 -6.79 -9.39 2.16
C THR A 120 -6.02 -8.54 3.17
N ASN A 121 -5.09 -7.72 2.69
CA ASN A 121 -4.26 -6.90 3.56
C ASN A 121 -3.77 -5.65 2.81
N SER A 122 -3.48 -4.63 3.59
CA SER A 122 -2.94 -3.39 3.06
C SER A 122 -2.06 -2.69 4.08
N LEU A 123 -1.11 -1.92 3.56
CA LEU A 123 -0.35 -0.94 4.31
C LEU A 123 -1.06 0.41 4.16
N MET A 124 -2.16 0.59 4.89
CA MET A 124 -2.63 1.93 5.17
C MET A 124 -1.75 2.50 6.28
N TRP A 125 -1.13 3.66 6.05
CA TRP A 125 -0.72 4.48 7.20
C TRP A 125 -2.03 4.86 7.90
N GLN A 126 -2.37 4.14 8.97
CA GLN A 126 -3.33 4.67 9.92
C GLN A 126 -2.76 6.02 10.32
N SER A 127 -3.51 7.09 10.10
CA SER A 127 -3.33 8.33 10.82
C SER A 127 -3.56 8.03 12.30
N ALA A 128 -2.58 7.38 12.94
CA ALA A 128 -2.48 7.31 14.37
C ALA A 128 -2.08 8.72 14.78
N ASP A 129 -3.07 9.55 15.06
CA ASP A 129 -2.93 10.55 16.09
C ASP A 129 -2.93 9.78 17.42
N PRO A 130 -1.77 9.54 18.07
CA PRO A 130 -1.71 8.72 19.27
C PRO A 130 -2.21 9.47 20.51
N LEU A 131 -2.71 10.71 20.36
CA LEU A 131 -3.09 11.57 21.48
C LEU A 131 -4.54 11.39 21.97
N LEU A 132 -5.34 10.49 21.39
CA LEU A 132 -6.75 10.29 21.78
C LEU A 132 -7.09 8.90 22.32
N ALA A 133 -6.12 7.99 22.47
CA ALA A 133 -6.38 6.60 22.87
C ALA A 133 -6.06 6.28 24.35
N TRP A 134 -5.79 7.29 25.19
CA TRP A 134 -5.68 7.11 26.64
C TRP A 134 -6.75 7.93 27.35
N ASN A 135 -7.86 7.26 27.66
CA ASN A 135 -8.51 7.26 28.97
C ASN A 135 -9.73 6.35 28.90
N GLN A 136 -9.61 5.13 29.42
CA GLN A 136 -10.76 4.43 29.98
C GLN A 136 -10.54 4.29 31.48
N ALA A 137 -11.44 4.88 32.26
CA ALA A 137 -11.94 4.29 33.50
C ALA A 137 -13.34 4.87 33.79
N PRO A 138 -14.23 4.12 34.48
CA PRO A 138 -15.68 4.21 34.32
C PRO A 138 -16.37 5.08 35.38
N GLY A 139 -17.53 5.66 35.04
CA GLY A 139 -18.39 6.35 36.01
C GLY A 139 -19.64 7.03 35.41
N HIS A 140 -20.79 6.38 35.62
CA HIS A 140 -22.19 6.86 35.71
C HIS A 140 -22.67 8.22 35.15
N LEU A 141 -23.78 8.10 34.39
CA LEU A 141 -25.04 8.89 34.38
C LEU A 141 -25.16 10.22 33.59
N SER A 142 -26.18 10.18 32.71
CA SER A 142 -27.14 11.23 32.33
C SER A 142 -26.86 12.14 31.12
N ALA A 143 -27.63 11.92 30.05
CA ALA A 143 -27.89 12.86 28.94
C ALA A 143 -28.69 14.10 29.43
N PRO A 144 -28.70 15.26 28.74
CA PRO A 144 -29.50 15.48 27.51
C PRO A 144 -28.91 16.60 26.59
N PRO A 145 -29.67 17.29 25.70
CA PRO A 145 -30.33 16.83 24.48
C PRO A 145 -29.80 17.53 23.20
N TYR A 146 -30.21 16.98 22.06
CA TYR A 146 -30.20 17.50 20.69
C TYR A 146 -30.31 19.03 20.52
N TYR A 147 -29.51 19.59 19.60
CA TYR A 147 -29.99 20.58 18.62
C TYR A 147 -29.37 20.30 17.22
N PRO A 148 -30.18 20.26 16.15
CA PRO A 148 -29.73 19.92 14.80
C PRO A 148 -29.37 21.17 13.99
N GLN A 149 -28.31 21.11 13.16
CA GLN A 149 -28.24 21.95 11.96
C GLN A 149 -27.80 21.17 10.71
N LYS A 150 -28.56 21.44 9.66
CA LYS A 150 -28.66 20.80 8.35
C LYS A 150 -27.51 21.18 7.40
N PRO A 151 -27.34 20.41 6.30
CA PRO A 151 -26.28 20.61 5.33
C PRO A 151 -26.57 21.79 4.39
N LYS A 152 -25.50 22.47 3.93
CA LYS A 152 -25.57 23.32 2.74
C LYS A 152 -24.57 22.82 1.73
N ASP A 153 -25.11 22.19 0.69
CA ASP A 153 -24.46 21.90 -0.57
C ASP A 153 -23.87 23.17 -1.18
N LEU A 154 -22.66 23.04 -1.73
CA LEU A 154 -22.19 23.86 -2.84
C LEU A 154 -21.30 22.98 -3.73
N HIS A 155 -21.96 22.44 -4.75
CA HIS A 155 -21.38 21.81 -5.92
C HIS A 155 -20.56 22.83 -6.70
N ILE A 156 -19.22 22.67 -6.77
CA ILE A 156 -18.39 23.29 -7.80
C ILE A 156 -17.31 22.31 -8.29
N SER A 157 -17.57 21.79 -9.48
CA SER A 157 -16.69 21.28 -10.54
C SER A 157 -15.49 20.39 -10.19
N GLN A 158 -15.62 19.15 -10.65
CA GLN A 158 -14.54 18.21 -10.97
C GLN A 158 -13.44 18.86 -11.81
N PHE A 159 -12.26 19.00 -11.22
CA PHE A 159 -10.99 18.78 -11.90
C PHE A 159 -10.17 17.87 -10.99
N GLN A 160 -10.26 16.56 -11.25
CA GLN A 160 -9.57 15.54 -10.47
C GLN A 160 -8.08 15.52 -10.86
N PHE A 161 -7.35 16.57 -10.48
CA PHE A 161 -5.90 16.50 -10.43
C PHE A 161 -5.54 15.57 -9.28
N ASN A 162 -5.07 14.36 -9.62
CA ASN A 162 -4.48 13.42 -8.68
C ASN A 162 -3.41 14.15 -7.87
N HIS A 163 -3.72 14.51 -6.63
CA HIS A 163 -2.76 15.14 -5.75
C HIS A 163 -1.61 14.14 -5.51
N PRO A 164 -0.37 14.47 -5.88
CA PRO A 164 0.74 13.52 -5.78
C PRO A 164 1.04 13.20 -4.32
N TYR A 165 1.64 12.03 -4.07
CA TYR A 165 2.11 11.65 -2.73
C TYR A 165 3.58 12.09 -2.56
N CYS A 166 3.95 12.54 -1.35
CA CYS A 166 5.33 12.87 -1.03
C CYS A 166 6.26 11.64 -1.04
N PHE A 167 7.58 11.85 -0.99
CA PHE A 167 8.57 10.77 -0.74
C PHE A 167 8.34 10.01 0.58
N CYS A 168 7.62 10.63 1.51
CA CYS A 168 7.21 10.05 2.78
C CYS A 168 5.90 9.24 2.71
N GLY A 169 5.29 9.10 1.54
CA GLY A 169 4.09 8.30 1.32
C GLY A 169 2.77 8.92 1.80
N VAL A 170 2.77 10.16 2.31
CA VAL A 170 1.54 10.91 2.62
C VAL A 170 1.10 11.77 1.44
N LYS A 171 -0.20 12.07 1.35
CA LYS A 171 -0.73 13.00 0.35
C LYS A 171 0.00 14.34 0.47
N SER A 172 0.51 14.88 -0.64
CA SER A 172 1.18 16.17 -0.63
C SER A 172 0.22 17.29 -0.22
N THR A 173 0.78 18.34 0.39
CA THR A 173 0.08 19.59 0.67
C THR A 173 0.33 20.59 -0.44
N LYS A 174 -0.71 21.29 -0.85
CA LYS A 174 -0.63 22.37 -1.85
C LYS A 174 -0.24 23.67 -1.15
N GLY A 175 0.81 24.31 -1.62
CA GLY A 175 1.32 25.59 -1.13
C GLY A 175 1.36 26.65 -2.22
N ILE A 176 1.45 27.92 -1.82
CA ILE A 176 1.57 29.08 -2.70
C ILE A 176 2.76 29.92 -2.25
N VAL A 177 3.61 30.35 -3.18
CA VAL A 177 4.74 31.23 -2.90
C VAL A 177 4.21 32.63 -2.57
N ARG A 178 4.36 33.04 -1.31
CA ARG A 178 3.95 34.38 -0.84
C ARG A 178 5.06 35.43 -0.91
N LYS A 179 6.32 35.01 -1.03
CA LYS A 179 7.46 35.92 -1.06
C LYS A 179 7.47 36.73 -2.37
N PRO A 180 7.79 38.03 -2.33
CA PRO A 180 7.92 38.84 -3.53
C PRO A 180 8.99 38.26 -4.47
N GLY A 181 8.67 38.13 -5.76
CA GLY A 181 9.61 37.67 -6.76
C GLY A 181 8.96 37.03 -7.99
N PRO A 182 9.77 36.55 -8.96
CA PRO A 182 9.29 36.03 -10.25
C PRO A 182 8.34 34.82 -10.17
N LYS A 183 8.32 34.13 -9.02
CA LYS A 183 7.44 32.99 -8.74
C LYS A 183 6.36 33.31 -7.72
N GLN A 184 6.14 34.58 -7.37
CA GLN A 184 5.07 34.98 -6.45
C GLN A 184 3.71 34.53 -6.99
N GLY A 185 2.89 33.91 -6.13
CA GLY A 185 1.60 33.33 -6.52
C GLY A 185 1.70 31.96 -7.19
N ALA A 186 2.91 31.47 -7.52
CA ALA A 186 3.08 30.13 -8.07
C ALA A 186 2.71 29.06 -7.03
N VAL A 187 2.10 27.99 -7.52
CA VAL A 187 1.56 26.91 -6.71
C VAL A 187 2.51 25.70 -6.77
N PHE A 188 2.76 25.08 -5.63
CA PHE A 188 3.60 23.87 -5.51
C PHE A 188 2.93 22.82 -4.62
N PHE A 189 3.39 21.58 -4.76
CA PHE A 189 3.14 20.48 -3.83
C PHE A 189 4.36 20.28 -2.93
N GLY A 190 4.13 20.17 -1.63
CA GLY A 190 5.13 19.89 -0.61
C GLY A 190 4.79 18.66 0.22
N CYS A 191 5.71 18.26 1.11
CA CYS A 191 5.47 17.18 2.05
C CYS A 191 4.22 17.47 2.91
N GLY A 192 3.21 16.59 2.84
CA GLY A 192 1.98 16.77 3.63
C GLY A 192 2.10 16.45 5.11
N ASN A 193 3.24 15.89 5.53
CA ASN A 193 3.58 15.68 6.93
C ASN A 193 4.55 16.79 7.35
N TRP A 194 4.02 18.01 7.39
CA TRP A 194 4.73 19.21 7.79
C TRP A 194 4.11 19.75 9.09
N THR A 195 4.93 19.96 10.11
CA THR A 195 4.52 20.66 11.34
C THR A 195 5.52 21.76 11.70
N LEU A 196 5.08 22.74 12.49
CA LEU A 196 5.96 23.79 13.04
C LEU A 196 7.07 23.22 13.95
N ALA A 197 6.83 22.09 14.61
CA ALA A 197 7.76 21.48 15.56
C ALA A 197 8.81 20.58 14.90
N THR A 198 8.45 19.89 13.82
CA THR A 198 9.30 18.86 13.19
C THR A 198 9.69 19.18 11.75
N GLY A 199 9.16 20.25 11.16
CA GLY A 199 9.35 20.59 9.76
C GLY A 199 8.72 19.57 8.82
N ALA A 200 9.16 19.59 7.55
CA ALA A 200 8.72 18.60 6.57
C ALA A 200 9.39 17.25 6.86
N ARG A 201 8.61 16.16 6.94
CA ARG A 201 9.14 14.80 7.11
C ARG A 201 10.03 14.34 5.95
N CYS A 202 9.89 14.92 4.76
CA CYS A 202 10.77 14.69 3.63
C CYS A 202 10.90 15.94 2.76
N HIS A 203 11.89 15.96 1.89
CA HIS A 203 12.17 17.08 0.98
C HIS A 203 11.37 17.03 -0.32
N TYR A 204 10.19 16.41 -0.33
CA TYR A 204 9.33 16.39 -1.51
C TYR A 204 8.84 17.80 -1.85
N PHE A 205 9.07 18.19 -3.10
CA PHE A 205 8.66 19.47 -3.67
C PHE A 205 8.44 19.31 -5.17
N GLU A 206 7.31 19.79 -5.67
CA GLU A 206 6.96 19.74 -7.10
C GLU A 206 6.12 20.95 -7.50
N TRP A 207 6.38 21.57 -8.65
CA TRP A 207 5.57 22.69 -9.11
C TRP A 207 4.26 22.20 -9.73
N VAL A 208 3.15 22.88 -9.46
CA VAL A 208 1.90 22.63 -10.18
C VAL A 208 2.07 23.19 -11.59
N THR A 209 2.08 22.29 -12.57
CA THR A 209 2.00 22.67 -13.99
C THR A 209 0.52 22.79 -14.39
N PRO A 210 0.14 23.82 -15.17
CA PRO A 210 -1.21 23.96 -15.71
C PRO A 210 -1.64 22.79 -16.61
#